data_AF-W4LBP5-F1
#
_entry.id   AF-W4LBP5-F1
#
_cell.length_a   1.000
_cell.length_b   1.000
_cell.length_c   1.000
_cell.angle_alpha   90.00
_cell.angle_beta   90.00
_cell.angle_gamma   90.00
#
_symmetry.space_group_name_H-M   'P 1'
#
loop_
_entity.id
_entity.type
_entity.pdbx_description
1 polymer ?
#
loop_
_entity_poly.entity_id
_entity_poly.type
_entity_poly.pdbx_seq_one_letter_code
_entity_poly.pdbx_strand_id
1 'polypeptide(L)'
;MLRAIFAELNRHTPSQPLLFSPNLQSASICQLSGQLSTPRCPPMIESFLPNTVPTQTCLLHQPASAALAQPSQPSSLIQLLQPTPGLQLAIDPRLPDAREAFPFRLPQKITPVRTQWLVDGQQVGITHVAQRQFLWPLSRGRHTVQARIWIVERHHPIITPAVEFVVK
;
A
#
# COMPACT_ATOMS: atom_id res chain seq x y z
N MET A 1 21.81 -17.49 10.66
CA MET A 1 23.18 -17.04 10.31
C MET A 1 23.61 -15.76 11.03
N LEU A 2 22.76 -14.72 11.10
CA LEU A 2 23.13 -13.39 11.67
C LEU A 2 23.65 -13.43 13.12
N ARG A 3 23.12 -14.33 13.97
CA ARG A 3 23.54 -14.46 15.38
C ARG A 3 25.02 -14.85 15.56
N ALA A 4 25.59 -15.65 14.65
CA ALA A 4 26.98 -16.09 14.75
C ALA A 4 27.97 -14.94 14.49
N ILE A 5 27.59 -14.01 13.61
CA ILE A 5 28.42 -12.83 13.28
C ILE A 5 28.49 -11.88 14.47
N PHE A 6 27.36 -11.56 15.11
CA PHE A 6 27.36 -10.70 16.30
C PHE A 6 28.08 -11.35 17.50
N ALA A 7 27.99 -12.67 17.65
CA ALA A 7 28.75 -13.39 18.67
C ALA A 7 30.26 -13.29 18.42
N GLU A 8 30.70 -13.43 17.16
CA GLU A 8 32.11 -13.29 16.80
C GLU A 8 32.62 -11.85 16.98
N LEU A 9 31.82 -10.85 16.61
CA LEU A 9 32.18 -9.44 16.79
C LEU A 9 32.27 -9.02 18.27
N ASN A 10 31.42 -9.58 19.13
CA ASN A 10 31.39 -9.25 20.56
C ASN A 10 32.26 -10.18 21.43
N ARG A 11 33.08 -11.06 20.83
CA ARG A 11 33.84 -12.10 21.54
C ARG A 11 34.81 -11.58 22.62
N HIS A 12 35.28 -10.34 22.47
CA HIS A 12 36.26 -9.70 23.38
C HIS A 12 35.72 -8.45 24.08
N THR A 13 34.47 -8.07 23.83
CA THR A 13 33.86 -6.90 24.47
C THR A 13 32.38 -7.20 24.70
N PRO A 14 31.93 -7.28 25.96
CA PRO A 14 30.52 -7.48 26.23
C PRO A 14 29.73 -6.31 25.66
N SER A 15 28.69 -6.61 24.88
CA SER A 15 27.79 -5.59 24.36
C SER A 15 27.15 -4.86 25.54
N GLN A 16 27.36 -3.54 25.62
CA GLN A 16 26.63 -2.72 26.58
C GLN A 16 25.17 -2.59 26.14
N PRO A 17 24.22 -2.49 27.08
CA PRO A 17 22.85 -2.16 26.74
C PRO A 17 22.81 -0.80 26.03
N LEU A 18 21.83 -0.62 25.15
CA LEU A 18 21.57 0.69 24.57
C LEU A 18 21.33 1.69 25.72
N LEU A 19 22.00 2.85 25.64
CA LEU A 19 21.77 3.93 26.60
C LEU A 19 20.34 4.43 26.45
N PHE A 20 19.51 4.19 27.47
CA PHE A 20 18.17 4.76 27.56
C PHE A 20 18.27 6.13 28.23
N SER A 21 17.86 7.17 27.51
CA SER A 21 17.77 8.52 28.07
C SER A 21 16.70 8.54 29.17
N PRO A 22 16.99 9.09 30.36
CA PRO A 22 16.01 9.19 31.45
C PRO A 22 14.85 10.14 31.12
N ASN A 23 14.97 10.95 30.07
CA ASN A 23 13.96 11.92 29.65
C ASN A 23 12.92 11.33 28.69
N LEU A 24 13.01 10.05 28.36
CA LEU A 24 12.02 9.39 27.51
C LEU A 24 10.69 9.23 28.25
N GLN A 25 9.59 9.52 27.55
CA GLN A 25 8.24 9.36 28.06
C GLN A 25 7.61 8.12 27.43
N SER A 26 7.17 7.19 28.26
CA SER A 26 6.50 5.98 27.79
C SER A 26 4.99 6.23 27.66
N ALA A 27 4.42 5.87 26.51
CA ALA A 27 2.99 5.94 26.26
C ALA A 27 2.45 4.64 25.66
N SER A 28 1.21 4.29 26.02
CA SER A 28 0.49 3.18 25.40
C SER A 28 -0.17 3.65 24.11
N ILE A 29 0.30 3.12 22.99
CA ILE A 29 -0.18 3.43 21.65
C ILE A 29 -0.86 2.23 21.00
N CYS A 30 -1.66 2.47 19.98
CA CYS A 30 -2.19 1.42 19.12
C CYS A 30 -1.11 0.97 18.13
N GLN A 31 -0.84 -0.33 18.08
CA GLN A 31 0.16 -0.92 17.18
C GLN A 31 -0.07 -0.60 15.70
N LEU A 32 -1.30 -0.30 15.29
CA LEU A 32 -1.66 -0.05 13.89
C LEU A 32 -1.66 1.43 13.51
N SER A 33 -2.04 2.32 14.43
CA SER A 33 -2.17 3.76 14.11
C SER A 33 -1.05 4.63 14.67
N GLY A 34 -0.29 4.16 15.66
CA GLY A 34 0.68 4.99 16.39
C GLY A 34 0.05 6.05 17.31
N GLN A 35 -1.28 6.15 17.38
CA GLN A 35 -2.00 7.06 18.29
C GLN A 35 -2.24 6.43 19.66
N LEU A 36 -2.65 7.21 20.67
CA LEU A 36 -2.90 6.69 22.02
C LEU A 36 -3.93 5.55 21.99
N SER A 37 -3.60 4.43 22.64
CA SER A 37 -4.43 3.24 22.64
C SER A 37 -5.75 3.46 23.38
N THR A 38 -6.85 2.98 22.81
CA THR A 38 -8.13 2.79 23.50
C THR A 38 -8.27 1.34 23.99
N PRO A 39 -9.24 1.00 24.86
CA PRO A 39 -9.41 -0.39 25.35
C PRO A 39 -9.66 -1.46 24.28
N ARG A 40 -10.04 -1.06 23.05
CA ARG A 40 -10.27 -1.97 21.92
C ARG A 40 -9.07 -2.08 20.98
N CYS A 41 -8.01 -1.29 21.22
CA CYS A 41 -6.80 -1.36 20.42
C CYS A 41 -5.95 -2.57 20.85
N PRO A 42 -5.14 -3.14 19.94
CA PRO A 42 -3.95 -3.88 20.32
C PRO A 42 -2.92 -2.88 20.87
N PRO A 43 -2.65 -2.84 22.20
CA PRO A 43 -1.77 -1.83 22.78
C PRO A 43 -0.30 -2.21 22.61
N MET A 44 0.57 -1.20 22.57
CA MET A 44 2.02 -1.33 22.66
C MET A 44 2.57 -0.15 23.44
N ILE A 45 3.55 -0.40 24.31
CA ILE A 45 4.28 0.67 25.01
C ILE A 45 5.42 1.11 24.12
N GLU A 46 5.43 2.39 23.76
CA GLU A 46 6.53 3.03 23.04
C GLU A 46 7.11 4.19 23.86
N SER A 47 8.43 4.38 23.76
CA SER A 47 9.15 5.45 24.43
C SER A 47 9.43 6.59 23.45
N PHE A 48 8.98 7.78 23.81
CA PHE A 48 9.03 9.00 22.99
C PHE A 48 9.98 10.03 23.60
N LEU A 49 10.55 10.90 22.76
CA LEU A 49 11.19 12.12 23.24
C LEU A 49 10.13 13.05 23.87
N PRO A 50 10.52 13.93 24.81
CA PRO A 50 9.63 14.98 25.30
C PRO A 50 8.98 15.74 24.13
N ASN A 51 7.67 16.00 24.24
CA ASN A 51 6.86 16.70 23.23
C ASN A 51 6.63 15.93 21.91
N THR A 52 7.01 14.65 21.82
CA THR A 52 6.72 13.80 20.65
C THR A 52 5.70 12.69 20.95
N VAL A 53 5.23 12.61 22.20
CA VAL A 53 4.16 11.69 22.58
C VAL A 53 2.88 12.06 21.83
N PRO A 54 2.21 11.10 21.16
CA PRO A 54 0.94 11.32 20.50
C PRO A 54 -0.11 11.83 21.49
N THR A 55 -0.86 12.87 21.12
CA THR A 55 -1.93 13.45 21.95
C THR A 55 -3.32 12.97 21.55
N GLN A 56 -3.47 12.44 20.33
CA GLN A 56 -4.73 11.95 19.80
C GLN A 56 -4.96 10.48 20.17
N THR A 57 -6.21 10.11 20.44
CA THR A 57 -6.62 8.71 20.64
C THR A 57 -6.85 8.01 19.32
N CYS A 58 -6.60 6.70 19.29
CA CYS A 58 -6.76 5.88 18.10
C CYS A 58 -8.20 5.90 17.58
N LEU A 59 -8.37 6.37 16.34
CA LEU A 59 -9.66 6.39 15.64
C LEU A 59 -10.02 5.03 15.03
N LEU A 60 -9.03 4.18 14.73
CA LEU A 60 -9.24 2.90 14.02
C LEU A 60 -10.06 1.88 14.82
N HIS A 61 -9.96 1.92 16.15
CA HIS A 61 -10.62 0.96 17.05
C HIS A 61 -11.59 1.67 18.00
N GLN A 62 -12.20 2.77 17.57
CA GLN A 62 -13.26 3.39 18.36
C GLN A 62 -14.52 2.51 18.36
N PRO A 63 -15.28 2.49 19.47
CA PRO A 63 -16.67 2.05 19.39
C PRO A 63 -17.36 2.92 18.34
N ALA A 64 -18.21 2.31 17.50
CA ALA A 64 -18.96 3.03 16.48
C ALA A 64 -19.89 4.06 17.15
N SER A 65 -19.39 5.27 17.40
CA SER A 65 -20.23 6.43 17.64
C SER A 65 -20.88 6.74 16.30
N ALA A 66 -22.20 6.63 16.26
CA ALA A 66 -23.04 7.03 15.14
C ALA A 66 -22.93 8.55 14.93
N ALA A 67 -21.81 8.99 14.38
CA ALA A 67 -21.55 10.36 13.97
C ALA A 67 -21.22 10.31 12.48
N LEU A 68 -22.27 10.50 11.68
CA LEU A 68 -22.23 10.92 10.28
C LEU A 68 -21.06 10.37 9.47
N ALA A 69 -21.02 9.05 9.34
CA ALA A 69 -20.48 8.48 8.11
C ALA A 69 -21.37 9.01 6.99
N GLN A 70 -20.90 10.06 6.30
CA GLN A 70 -21.28 10.20 4.90
C GLN A 70 -21.03 8.83 4.29
N PRO A 71 -22.03 8.20 3.66
CA PRO A 71 -21.80 6.93 3.02
C PRO A 71 -20.82 7.20 1.88
N SER A 72 -19.54 6.97 2.10
CA SER A 72 -18.66 6.50 1.04
C SER A 72 -19.28 5.17 0.63
N GLN A 73 -20.22 5.25 -0.31
CA GLN A 73 -20.85 4.11 -0.92
C GLN A 73 -19.74 3.09 -1.17
N PRO A 74 -19.82 1.86 -0.62
CA PRO A 74 -18.94 0.82 -1.10
C PRO A 74 -19.27 0.67 -2.58
N SER A 75 -18.45 1.26 -3.44
CA SER A 75 -18.56 1.05 -4.87
C SER A 75 -18.30 -0.45 -5.02
N SER A 76 -19.36 -1.21 -5.28
CA SER A 76 -19.28 -2.63 -5.64
C SER A 76 -18.54 -2.86 -6.96
N LEU A 77 -17.94 -1.80 -7.52
CA LEU A 77 -17.10 -1.82 -8.68
C LEU A 77 -15.78 -2.51 -8.34
N ILE A 78 -15.37 -3.35 -9.26
CA ILE A 78 -14.03 -3.93 -9.28
C ILE A 78 -13.03 -2.78 -9.41
N GLN A 79 -12.07 -2.70 -8.49
CA GLN A 79 -11.00 -1.70 -8.48
C GLN A 79 -9.66 -2.36 -8.84
N LEU A 80 -8.75 -1.58 -9.44
CA LEU A 80 -7.36 -2.00 -9.60
C LEU A 80 -6.67 -2.10 -8.23
N LEU A 81 -5.81 -3.11 -8.06
CA LEU A 81 -4.89 -3.17 -6.93
C LEU A 81 -3.66 -2.29 -7.15
N GLN A 82 -3.20 -2.20 -8.40
CA GLN A 82 -2.12 -1.31 -8.81
C GLN A 82 -2.39 -0.72 -10.19
N PRO A 83 -2.05 0.57 -10.41
CA PRO A 83 -1.54 1.52 -9.42
C PRO A 83 -2.60 1.87 -8.36
N THR A 84 -2.16 2.41 -7.23
CA THR A 84 -3.06 3.02 -6.24
C THR A 84 -3.27 4.50 -6.60
N PRO A 85 -4.43 5.10 -6.25
CA PRO A 85 -4.65 6.53 -6.50
C PRO A 85 -3.54 7.41 -5.92
N GLY A 86 -3.03 8.34 -6.74
CA GLY A 86 -1.98 9.28 -6.33
C GLY A 86 -0.56 8.68 -6.27
N LEU A 87 -0.36 7.44 -6.73
CA LEU A 87 0.96 6.81 -6.78
C LEU A 87 1.93 7.68 -7.61
N GLN A 88 3.15 7.84 -7.08
CA GLN A 88 4.26 8.47 -7.77
C GLN A 88 5.34 7.45 -8.02
N LEU A 89 5.72 7.26 -9.28
CA LEU A 89 6.78 6.38 -9.74
C LEU A 89 7.97 7.23 -10.16
N ALA A 90 9.19 6.74 -9.95
CA ALA A 90 10.40 7.36 -10.47
C ALA A 90 11.02 6.42 -11.51
N ILE A 91 11.60 7.02 -12.55
CA ILE A 91 12.39 6.29 -13.56
C ILE A 91 13.81 6.09 -13.05
N ASP A 92 14.34 4.87 -13.16
CA ASP A 92 15.71 4.55 -12.75
C ASP A 92 16.68 4.80 -13.90
N PRO A 93 17.53 5.85 -13.86
CA PRO A 93 18.44 6.17 -14.97
C PRO A 93 19.48 5.08 -15.27
N ARG A 94 19.61 4.05 -14.42
CA ARG A 94 20.52 2.92 -14.61
C ARG A 94 19.86 1.76 -15.35
N LEU A 95 18.53 1.73 -15.44
CA LEU A 95 17.80 0.71 -16.18
C LEU A 95 17.50 1.23 -17.59
N PRO A 96 17.70 0.42 -18.64
CA PRO A 96 17.28 0.83 -19.98
C PRO A 96 15.75 1.00 -20.02
N ASP A 97 15.26 2.08 -20.64
CA ASP A 97 13.82 2.41 -20.76
C ASP A 97 12.96 1.20 -21.21
N ALA A 98 13.47 0.39 -22.14
CA ALA A 98 12.78 -0.81 -22.64
C ALA A 98 12.54 -1.90 -21.58
N ARG A 99 13.21 -1.82 -20.42
CA ARG A 99 13.07 -2.74 -19.29
C ARG A 99 12.33 -2.10 -18.11
N GLU A 100 12.03 -0.82 -18.18
CA GLU A 100 11.23 -0.12 -17.17
C GLU A 100 9.75 -0.34 -17.43
N ALA A 101 9.14 -1.20 -16.61
CA ALA A 101 7.72 -1.47 -16.67
C ALA A 101 7.10 -1.54 -15.28
N PHE A 102 5.86 -1.08 -15.17
CA PHE A 102 5.08 -1.12 -13.95
C PHE A 102 3.90 -2.11 -14.08
N PRO A 103 3.68 -2.99 -13.09
CA PRO A 103 2.58 -3.94 -13.13
C PRO A 103 1.25 -3.28 -12.78
N PHE A 104 0.33 -3.24 -13.75
CA PHE A 104 -1.08 -3.05 -13.46
C PHE A 104 -1.68 -4.36 -12.96
N ARG A 105 -2.47 -4.32 -11.87
CA ARG A 105 -2.96 -5.53 -11.19
C ARG A 105 -4.44 -5.50 -10.86
N LEU A 106 -5.11 -6.62 -11.11
CA LEU A 106 -6.48 -6.90 -10.69
C LEU A 106 -6.52 -7.66 -9.35
N PRO A 107 -7.62 -7.53 -8.57
CA PRO A 107 -7.88 -8.33 -7.39
C PRO A 107 -7.83 -9.84 -7.65
N GLN A 108 -7.27 -10.60 -6.71
CA GLN A 108 -7.16 -12.06 -6.82
C GLN A 108 -8.52 -12.77 -6.90
N LYS A 109 -9.56 -12.18 -6.29
CA LYS A 109 -10.94 -12.69 -6.27
C LYS A 109 -11.62 -12.71 -7.65
N ILE A 110 -10.96 -12.21 -8.69
CA ILE A 110 -11.50 -12.15 -10.05
C ILE A 110 -10.71 -13.09 -10.94
N THR A 111 -11.43 -13.85 -11.76
CA THR A 111 -10.87 -14.69 -12.81
C THR A 111 -11.27 -14.12 -14.16
N PRO A 112 -10.46 -13.21 -14.75
CA PRO A 112 -10.77 -12.62 -16.04
C PRO A 112 -10.63 -13.66 -17.15
N VAL A 113 -11.51 -13.61 -18.14
CA VAL A 113 -11.38 -14.32 -19.42
C VAL A 113 -10.54 -13.49 -20.39
N ARG A 114 -10.71 -12.17 -20.33
CA ARG A 114 -9.97 -11.17 -21.10
C ARG A 114 -9.91 -9.88 -20.29
N THR A 115 -8.80 -9.17 -20.36
CA THR A 115 -8.67 -7.82 -19.83
C THR A 115 -8.01 -6.93 -20.88
N GLN A 116 -8.67 -5.83 -21.20
CA GLN A 116 -8.11 -4.75 -22.00
C GLN A 116 -7.63 -3.66 -21.04
N TRP A 117 -6.36 -3.31 -21.13
CA TRP A 117 -5.72 -2.30 -20.30
C TRP A 117 -5.71 -0.98 -21.04
N LEU A 118 -6.25 0.07 -20.41
CA LEU A 118 -6.35 1.40 -20.99
C LEU A 118 -5.51 2.38 -20.17
N VAL A 119 -4.63 3.12 -20.83
CA VAL A 119 -3.92 4.26 -20.24
C VAL A 119 -4.32 5.50 -21.02
N ASP A 120 -4.76 6.54 -20.32
CA ASP A 120 -5.24 7.79 -20.91
C ASP A 120 -6.33 7.58 -21.98
N GLY A 121 -7.19 6.60 -21.71
CA GLY A 121 -8.28 6.16 -22.60
C GLY A 121 -7.83 5.30 -23.80
N GLN A 122 -6.53 5.14 -24.04
CA GLN A 122 -5.99 4.34 -25.14
C GLN A 122 -5.67 2.91 -24.70
N GLN A 123 -5.99 1.93 -25.55
CA GLN A 123 -5.61 0.54 -25.28
C GLN A 123 -4.10 0.37 -25.38
N VAL A 124 -3.46 0.00 -24.28
CA VAL A 124 -2.01 -0.29 -24.22
C VAL A 124 -1.68 -1.78 -24.20
N GLY A 125 -2.66 -2.63 -23.93
CA GLY A 125 -2.44 -4.07 -23.88
C GLY A 125 -3.71 -4.89 -23.67
N ILE A 126 -3.59 -6.20 -23.91
CA ILE A 126 -4.63 -7.20 -23.64
C ILE A 126 -3.98 -8.37 -22.91
N THR A 127 -4.63 -8.86 -21.87
CA THR A 127 -4.29 -10.12 -21.19
C THR A 127 -5.47 -11.09 -21.26
N HIS A 128 -5.16 -12.38 -21.19
CA HIS A 128 -6.12 -13.47 -21.41
C HIS A 128 -6.49 -14.19 -20.11
N VAL A 129 -7.08 -15.38 -20.24
CA VAL A 129 -7.67 -16.16 -19.16
C VAL A 129 -6.74 -16.25 -17.96
N ALA A 130 -7.29 -15.90 -16.78
CA ALA A 130 -6.62 -15.89 -15.48
C ALA A 130 -5.40 -14.98 -15.33
N GLN A 131 -5.01 -14.21 -16.36
CA GLN A 131 -3.92 -13.24 -16.27
C GLN A 131 -4.41 -11.92 -15.69
N ARG A 132 -4.14 -11.73 -14.39
CA ARG A 132 -4.54 -10.56 -13.60
C ARG A 132 -3.56 -9.40 -13.62
N GLN A 133 -2.48 -9.52 -14.38
CA GLN A 133 -1.41 -8.52 -14.41
C GLN A 133 -0.97 -8.21 -15.83
N PHE A 134 -0.62 -6.95 -16.06
CA PHE A 134 -0.01 -6.47 -17.29
C PHE A 134 1.17 -5.56 -16.95
N LEU A 135 2.32 -5.79 -17.59
CA LEU A 135 3.50 -4.94 -17.43
C LEU A 135 3.41 -3.81 -18.44
N TRP A 136 3.10 -2.61 -17.95
CA TRP A 136 3.03 -1.42 -18.76
C TRP A 136 4.40 -0.73 -18.82
N PRO A 137 4.99 -0.52 -20.01
CA PRO A 137 6.23 0.24 -20.15
C PRO A 137 6.07 1.65 -19.58
N LEU A 138 7.00 2.09 -18.75
CA LEU A 138 6.91 3.40 -18.12
C LEU A 138 7.01 4.50 -19.17
N SER A 139 6.10 5.46 -19.08
CA SER A 139 6.16 6.74 -19.78
C SER A 139 6.14 7.86 -18.75
N ARG A 140 6.98 8.89 -18.95
CA ARG A 140 6.99 10.08 -18.09
C ARG A 140 5.67 10.83 -18.21
N GLY A 141 5.18 11.35 -17.10
CA GLY A 141 4.00 12.20 -17.07
C GLY A 141 2.93 11.76 -16.07
N ARG A 142 1.80 12.47 -16.12
CA ARG A 142 0.58 12.14 -15.36
C ARG A 142 -0.28 11.24 -16.23
N HIS A 143 -0.68 10.11 -15.68
CA HIS A 143 -1.40 9.08 -16.41
C HIS A 143 -2.64 8.64 -15.63
N THR A 144 -3.63 8.20 -16.37
CA THR A 144 -4.84 7.54 -15.85
C THR A 144 -4.89 6.12 -16.38
N VAL A 145 -5.23 5.14 -15.55
CA VAL A 145 -5.37 3.75 -15.98
C VAL A 145 -6.71 3.15 -15.60
N GLN A 146 -7.25 2.34 -16.52
CA GLN A 146 -8.45 1.55 -16.35
C GLN A 146 -8.24 0.14 -16.90
N ALA A 147 -9.00 -0.81 -16.37
CA ALA A 147 -9.14 -2.13 -16.95
C ALA A 147 -10.59 -2.35 -17.39
N ARG A 148 -10.76 -2.79 -18.64
CA ARG A 148 -12.02 -3.34 -19.14
C ARG A 148 -11.92 -4.86 -19.10
N ILE A 149 -12.79 -5.49 -18.31
CA ILE A 149 -12.64 -6.87 -17.86
C ILE A 149 -13.85 -7.68 -18.31
N TRP A 150 -13.61 -8.80 -18.99
CA TRP A 150 -14.62 -9.81 -19.28
C TRP A 150 -14.47 -10.97 -18.30
N ILE A 151 -15.56 -11.38 -17.68
CA ILE A 151 -15.64 -12.53 -16.76
C ILE A 151 -16.75 -13.47 -17.25
N VAL A 152 -16.61 -14.78 -17.00
CA VAL A 152 -17.56 -15.80 -17.49
C VAL A 152 -19.00 -15.52 -17.03
N GLU A 153 -19.15 -15.09 -15.78
CA GLU A 153 -20.44 -14.86 -15.11
C GLU A 153 -21.19 -13.61 -15.62
N ARG A 154 -20.61 -12.81 -16.53
CA ARG A 154 -21.26 -11.60 -17.05
C ARG A 154 -21.16 -11.45 -18.56
N HIS A 155 -22.28 -11.07 -19.17
CA HIS A 155 -22.37 -10.78 -20.61
C HIS A 155 -21.71 -9.44 -21.03
N HIS A 156 -21.67 -8.45 -20.13
CA HIS A 156 -21.07 -7.15 -20.40
C HIS A 156 -19.73 -6.98 -19.67
N PRO A 157 -18.73 -6.35 -20.30
CA PRO A 157 -17.47 -6.08 -19.65
C PRO A 157 -17.64 -5.08 -18.50
N ILE A 158 -16.89 -5.30 -17.43
CA ILE A 158 -16.79 -4.39 -16.29
C ILE A 158 -15.62 -3.45 -16.55
N ILE A 159 -15.84 -2.14 -16.41
CA ILE A 159 -14.78 -1.15 -16.48
C ILE A 159 -14.45 -0.70 -15.06
N THR A 160 -13.18 -0.76 -14.67
CA THR A 160 -12.73 -0.24 -13.38
C THR A 160 -12.84 1.29 -13.37
N PRO A 161 -12.98 1.92 -12.19
CA PRO A 161 -12.73 3.34 -12.04
C PRO A 161 -11.34 3.71 -12.58
N ALA A 162 -11.21 4.93 -13.12
CA ALA A 162 -9.92 5.47 -13.52
C ALA A 162 -9.05 5.74 -12.30
N VAL A 163 -7.82 5.25 -12.34
CA VAL A 163 -6.82 5.49 -11.30
C VAL A 163 -5.75 6.40 -11.86
N GLU A 164 -5.55 7.54 -11.19
CA GLU A 164 -4.52 8.51 -11.54
C GLU A 164 -3.20 8.22 -10.83
N PHE A 165 -2.10 8.33 -11.56
CA PHE A 165 -0.73 8.19 -11.05
C PHE A 165 0.24 9.07 -11.86
N VAL A 166 1.44 9.30 -11.31
CA VAL A 166 2.46 10.15 -11.92
C VAL A 166 3.76 9.38 -12.04
N VAL A 167 4.44 9.49 -13.18
CA VAL A 167 5.80 9.00 -13.42
C VAL A 167 6.73 10.19 -13.54
N LYS A 168 7.71 10.27 -12.65
CA LYS A 168 8.69 11.35 -12.50
C LYS A 168 10.04 11.01 -13.09
#